data_AF-A0A8K0E8R1-F1
#
_entry.id   AF-A0A8K0E8R1-F1
#
_cell.length_a   1.000
_cell.length_b   1.000
_cell.length_c   1.000
_cell.angle_alpha   90.00
_cell.angle_beta   90.00
_cell.angle_gamma   90.00
#
_symmetry.space_group_name_H-M   'P 1'
#
loop_
_entity.id
_entity.type
_entity.pdbx_description
1 polymer ?
#
loop_
_entity_poly.entity_id
_entity_poly.type
_entity_poly.pdbx_seq_one_letter_code
_entity_poly.pdbx_strand_id
1 'polypeptide(L)'
;MEIKGSKKMGVLVGCNYPNTSNALHGCINDVVAMRHTLVNRFGFDPNYVKLLTDDGPAGSNLVMPTGENIKKALNAMVDEAEPSDILFFHYSGHGTRIPSLKPYDPLRHDEAIVPCDFNLITDVDFRHLVNRLPKGASFTILSDSCHSGGLIDKEKEQIGPSSANVETGGTTTTTLSFRPKIIPFESLLQHFTSLTNINTLDIGTHLLETFGANASLKFRLPSFDFELVEPRKSDGGILLSGCQANETSADMSPNMEEAKAYGAFSNAVQMVLKEHSSQTLSNKQVVMEARKVLKTQGFDQHPCLYCTDENADAAFL
;
A
#
# COMPACT_ATOMS: atom_id res chain seq x y z
N MET A 1 -37.29 -1.50 -10.76
CA MET A 1 -35.85 -1.71 -10.49
C MET A 1 -35.49 -0.75 -9.38
N GLU A 2 -35.31 -1.25 -8.17
CA GLU A 2 -34.69 -0.44 -7.11
C GLU A 2 -33.29 -0.06 -7.60
N ILE A 3 -32.97 1.23 -7.54
CA ILE A 3 -31.59 1.69 -7.73
C ILE A 3 -30.85 1.18 -6.50
N LYS A 4 -30.21 0.02 -6.64
CA LYS A 4 -29.30 -0.52 -5.62
C LYS A 4 -28.24 0.56 -5.39
N GLY A 5 -28.18 1.12 -4.19
CA GLY A 5 -27.19 2.15 -3.85
C GLY A 5 -25.77 1.61 -4.05
N SER A 6 -24.82 2.49 -4.36
CA SER A 6 -23.41 2.09 -4.50
C SER A 6 -22.87 1.50 -3.20
N LYS A 7 -22.25 0.32 -3.27
CA LYS A 7 -21.60 -0.32 -2.13
C LYS A 7 -20.22 0.30 -1.92
N LYS A 8 -19.82 0.41 -0.66
CA LYS A 8 -18.47 0.81 -0.26
C LYS A 8 -17.79 -0.35 0.44
N MET A 9 -16.69 -0.85 -0.11
CA MET A 9 -15.98 -2.04 0.38
C MET A 9 -14.53 -1.72 0.69
N GLY A 10 -14.01 -2.24 1.80
CA GLY A 10 -12.67 -1.96 2.29
C GLY A 10 -11.88 -3.21 2.62
N VAL A 11 -10.60 -3.23 2.26
CA VAL A 11 -9.61 -4.19 2.77
C VAL A 11 -8.48 -3.39 3.42
N LEU A 12 -8.24 -3.62 4.71
CA LEU A 12 -7.24 -2.89 5.50
C LEU A 12 -6.24 -3.88 6.06
N VAL A 13 -4.96 -3.65 5.80
CA VAL A 13 -3.86 -4.58 6.10
C VAL A 13 -2.75 -3.87 6.86
N GLY A 14 -2.54 -4.27 8.11
CA GLY A 14 -1.46 -3.75 8.95
C GLY A 14 -0.50 -4.87 9.33
N CYS A 15 0.77 -4.76 8.92
CA CYS A 15 1.82 -5.72 9.25
C CYS A 15 2.86 -5.08 10.17
N ASN A 16 2.97 -5.57 11.41
CA ASN A 16 3.99 -5.17 12.38
C ASN A 16 5.17 -6.15 12.46
N TYR A 17 5.10 -7.33 11.83
CA TYR A 17 6.14 -8.36 11.79
C TYR A 17 6.70 -8.71 13.18
N PRO A 18 5.84 -9.01 14.17
CA PRO A 18 6.27 -9.20 15.55
C PRO A 18 7.26 -10.37 15.66
N ASN A 19 8.20 -10.25 16.60
CA ASN A 19 9.25 -11.25 16.84
C ASN A 19 10.20 -11.48 15.65
N THR A 20 10.34 -10.52 14.75
CA THR A 20 11.32 -10.54 13.66
C THR A 20 12.28 -9.34 13.75
N SER A 21 13.39 -9.38 13.01
CA SER A 21 14.28 -8.22 12.84
C SER A 21 13.61 -7.05 12.10
N ASN A 22 12.48 -7.30 11.44
CA ASN A 22 11.73 -6.35 10.63
C ASN A 22 10.53 -5.77 11.40
N ALA A 23 10.55 -5.81 12.73
CA ALA A 23 9.42 -5.36 13.53
C ALA A 23 9.14 -3.85 13.36
N LEU A 24 7.87 -3.53 13.11
CA LEU A 24 7.26 -2.19 13.11
C LEU A 24 6.20 -2.12 14.21
N HIS A 25 5.72 -0.92 14.55
CA HIS A 25 4.78 -0.76 15.66
C HIS A 25 3.53 0.06 15.30
N GLY A 26 3.59 0.90 14.27
CA GLY A 26 2.49 1.79 13.88
C GLY A 26 1.51 1.22 12.87
N CYS A 27 1.88 0.16 12.13
CA CYS A 27 1.10 -0.29 10.98
C CYS A 27 -0.31 -0.77 11.32
N ILE A 28 -0.46 -1.48 12.44
CA ILE A 28 -1.79 -1.90 12.93
C ILE A 28 -2.62 -0.69 13.40
N ASN A 29 -2.00 0.29 14.08
CA ASN A 29 -2.70 1.49 14.52
C ASN A 29 -3.24 2.30 13.33
N ASP A 30 -2.47 2.38 12.24
CA ASP A 30 -2.84 3.09 11.02
C ASP A 30 -4.15 2.54 10.43
N VAL A 31 -4.24 1.21 10.26
CA VAL A 31 -5.40 0.57 9.64
C VAL A 31 -6.63 0.55 10.55
N VAL A 32 -6.44 0.48 11.87
CA VAL A 32 -7.52 0.61 12.85
C VAL A 32 -8.10 2.03 12.83
N ALA A 33 -7.24 3.05 12.78
CA ALA A 33 -7.67 4.45 12.65
C ALA A 33 -8.40 4.67 11.32
N MET A 34 -7.88 4.12 10.22
CA MET A 34 -8.53 4.23 8.91
C MET A 34 -9.90 3.53 8.88
N ARG A 35 -10.04 2.34 9.49
CA ARG A 35 -11.32 1.66 9.63
C ARG A 35 -12.37 2.54 10.29
N HIS A 36 -11.99 3.21 11.38
CA HIS A 36 -12.88 4.14 12.08
C HIS A 36 -13.30 5.31 11.17
N THR A 37 -12.36 5.86 10.40
CA THR A 37 -12.65 6.96 9.46
C THR A 37 -13.55 6.53 8.30
N LEU A 38 -13.33 5.34 7.70
CA LEU A 38 -14.18 4.81 6.64
C LEU A 38 -15.63 4.64 7.09
N VAL A 39 -15.84 4.08 8.28
CA VAL A 39 -17.18 3.85 8.83
C VAL A 39 -17.84 5.16 9.22
N ASN A 40 -17.18 5.97 10.05
CA ASN A 40 -17.84 7.12 10.69
C ASN A 40 -17.93 8.36 9.80
N ARG A 41 -16.98 8.54 8.88
CA ARG A 41 -17.00 9.68 7.95
C ARG A 41 -17.57 9.31 6.60
N PHE A 42 -17.10 8.21 6.01
CA PHE A 42 -17.42 7.87 4.62
C PHE A 42 -18.61 6.92 4.48
N GLY A 43 -19.19 6.45 5.60
CA GLY A 43 -20.39 5.64 5.61
C GLY A 43 -20.18 4.21 5.08
N PHE A 44 -18.97 3.68 5.18
CA PHE A 44 -18.72 2.27 4.88
C PHE A 44 -19.46 1.40 5.91
N ASP A 45 -20.20 0.41 5.45
CA ASP A 45 -20.76 -0.61 6.34
C ASP A 45 -19.60 -1.45 6.91
N PRO A 46 -19.46 -1.56 8.25
CA PRO A 46 -18.40 -2.33 8.89
C PRO A 46 -18.31 -3.78 8.43
N ASN A 47 -19.39 -4.39 7.94
CA ASN A 47 -19.43 -5.76 7.43
C ASN A 47 -18.71 -5.91 6.09
N TYR A 48 -18.61 -4.83 5.32
CA TYR A 48 -17.87 -4.78 4.05
C TYR A 48 -16.44 -4.22 4.22
N VAL A 49 -15.97 -4.01 5.46
CA VAL A 49 -14.59 -3.58 5.75
C VAL A 49 -13.83 -4.69 6.46
N LYS A 50 -12.98 -5.39 5.70
CA LYS A 50 -12.11 -6.48 6.19
C LYS A 50 -10.82 -5.91 6.78
N LEU A 51 -10.42 -6.41 7.93
CA LEU A 51 -9.19 -6.03 8.63
C LEU A 51 -8.29 -7.27 8.77
N LEU A 52 -7.04 -7.17 8.33
CA LEU A 52 -6.01 -8.22 8.46
C LEU A 52 -4.82 -7.64 9.23
N THR A 53 -4.49 -8.24 10.37
CA THR A 53 -3.41 -7.80 11.28
C THR A 53 -2.66 -8.99 11.89
N ASP A 54 -1.39 -8.80 12.20
CA ASP A 54 -0.47 -9.84 12.70
C ASP A 54 -0.22 -9.78 14.22
N ASP A 55 -1.10 -9.10 14.98
CA ASP A 55 -1.08 -9.03 16.45
C ASP A 55 -1.96 -10.06 17.15
N GLY A 56 -2.65 -10.90 16.39
CA GLY A 56 -3.55 -11.90 16.95
C GLY A 56 -2.80 -13.02 17.67
N PRO A 57 -3.21 -13.40 18.90
CA PRO A 57 -2.68 -14.62 19.51
C PRO A 57 -3.06 -15.83 18.67
N ALA A 58 -2.23 -16.88 18.73
CA ALA A 58 -2.48 -18.14 18.03
C ALA A 58 -3.88 -18.68 18.39
N GLY A 59 -4.73 -18.88 17.37
CA GLY A 59 -6.12 -19.33 17.55
C GLY A 59 -7.16 -18.22 17.72
N SER A 60 -6.78 -16.94 17.59
CA SER A 60 -7.76 -15.85 17.48
C SER A 60 -8.53 -15.90 16.15
N ASN A 61 -9.71 -15.27 16.11
CA ASN A 61 -10.50 -15.11 14.88
C ASN A 61 -9.92 -14.04 13.92
N LEU A 62 -8.73 -13.52 14.20
CA LEU A 62 -8.07 -12.53 13.35
C LEU A 62 -7.51 -13.22 12.09
N VAL A 63 -7.67 -12.55 10.96
CA VAL A 63 -7.13 -13.04 9.69
C VAL A 63 -5.71 -12.50 9.53
N MET A 64 -4.72 -13.38 9.60
CA MET A 64 -3.32 -13.00 9.43
C MET A 64 -3.08 -12.37 8.04
N PRO A 65 -2.28 -11.30 7.93
CA PRO A 65 -1.98 -10.62 6.68
C PRO A 65 -0.90 -11.36 5.88
N THR A 66 -1.15 -12.64 5.57
CA THR A 66 -0.31 -13.44 4.66
C THR A 66 -0.57 -13.05 3.21
N GLY A 67 0.39 -13.31 2.32
CA GLY A 67 0.21 -13.01 0.90
C GLY A 67 -1.01 -13.69 0.28
N GLU A 68 -1.33 -14.90 0.73
CA GLU A 68 -2.55 -15.62 0.34
C GLU A 68 -3.82 -14.91 0.83
N ASN A 69 -3.89 -14.58 2.13
CA ASN A 69 -5.09 -13.98 2.73
C ASN A 69 -5.36 -12.58 2.17
N ILE A 70 -4.33 -11.76 1.96
CA ILE A 70 -4.45 -10.44 1.35
C ILE A 70 -4.99 -10.58 -0.08
N LYS A 71 -4.38 -11.44 -0.91
CA LYS A 71 -4.86 -11.66 -2.28
C LYS A 71 -6.29 -12.20 -2.30
N LYS A 72 -6.64 -13.13 -1.41
CA LYS A 72 -8.00 -13.66 -1.31
C LYS A 72 -9.01 -12.57 -0.95
N ALA A 73 -8.69 -11.70 0.01
CA ALA A 73 -9.54 -10.59 0.40
C ALA A 73 -9.75 -9.58 -0.73
N LEU A 74 -8.67 -9.22 -1.43
CA LEU A 74 -8.70 -8.31 -2.58
C LEU A 74 -9.49 -8.89 -3.76
N ASN A 75 -9.25 -10.16 -4.12
CA ASN A 75 -10.01 -10.82 -5.19
C ASN A 75 -11.50 -10.86 -4.87
N ALA A 76 -11.89 -11.26 -3.66
CA ALA A 76 -13.29 -11.25 -3.26
C ALA A 76 -13.93 -9.86 -3.36
N MET A 77 -13.22 -8.81 -2.91
CA MET A 77 -13.71 -7.43 -3.00
C MET A 77 -13.92 -6.98 -4.46
N VAL A 78 -12.99 -7.32 -5.36
CA VAL A 78 -13.08 -6.98 -6.79
C VAL A 78 -14.14 -7.82 -7.51
N ASP A 79 -14.29 -9.11 -7.17
CA ASP A 79 -15.28 -10.01 -7.77
C ASP A 79 -16.72 -9.65 -7.39
N GLU A 80 -16.93 -9.09 -6.20
CA GLU A 80 -18.24 -8.62 -5.72
C GLU A 80 -18.60 -7.21 -6.21
N ALA A 81 -17.68 -6.51 -6.87
CA ALA A 81 -17.86 -5.12 -7.30
C ALA A 81 -18.89 -5.01 -8.44
N GLU A 82 -19.80 -4.05 -8.27
CA GLU A 82 -20.77 -3.64 -9.30
C GLU A 82 -20.40 -2.22 -9.81
N PRO A 83 -20.89 -1.81 -11.00
CA PRO A 83 -20.71 -0.43 -11.47
C PRO A 83 -21.10 0.59 -10.40
N SER A 84 -20.29 1.65 -10.25
CA SER A 84 -20.46 2.72 -9.26
C SER A 84 -20.12 2.35 -7.81
N ASP A 85 -19.67 1.13 -7.52
CA ASP A 85 -19.13 0.77 -6.20
C ASP A 85 -17.79 1.49 -5.94
N ILE A 86 -17.50 1.73 -4.66
CA ILE A 86 -16.24 2.34 -4.19
C ILE A 86 -15.47 1.29 -3.41
N LEU A 87 -14.30 0.92 -3.92
CA LEU A 87 -13.39 -0.02 -3.30
C LEU A 87 -12.22 0.75 -2.70
N PHE A 88 -11.81 0.34 -1.50
CA PHE A 88 -10.69 0.94 -0.79
C PHE A 88 -9.75 -0.12 -0.27
N PHE A 89 -8.46 0.03 -0.54
CA PHE A 89 -7.40 -0.80 0.02
C PHE A 89 -6.40 0.08 0.78
N HIS A 90 -6.17 -0.20 2.05
CA HIS A 90 -5.10 0.44 2.83
C HIS A 90 -4.10 -0.59 3.29
N TYR A 91 -2.86 -0.39 2.89
CA TYR A 91 -1.72 -1.18 3.36
C TYR A 91 -0.79 -0.29 4.18
N SER A 92 -0.47 -0.73 5.39
CA SER A 92 0.65 -0.19 6.17
C SER A 92 1.57 -1.34 6.56
N GLY A 93 2.83 -1.25 6.18
CA GLY A 93 3.81 -2.32 6.36
C GLY A 93 5.06 -2.07 5.54
N HIS A 94 5.93 -3.07 5.45
CA HIS A 94 7.13 -2.99 4.61
C HIS A 94 6.79 -3.09 3.12
N GLY A 95 7.55 -2.36 2.31
CA GLY A 95 7.69 -2.61 0.88
C GLY A 95 9.12 -2.98 0.52
N THR A 96 9.31 -3.43 -0.71
CA THR A 96 10.62 -3.85 -1.23
C THR A 96 10.73 -3.56 -2.73
N ARG A 97 11.96 -3.58 -3.24
CA ARG A 97 12.29 -3.47 -4.66
C ARG A 97 12.92 -4.77 -5.11
N ILE A 98 12.37 -5.35 -6.17
CA ILE A 98 12.82 -6.60 -6.76
C ILE A 98 13.49 -6.26 -8.10
N PRO A 99 14.67 -6.82 -8.42
CA PRO A 99 15.26 -6.68 -9.75
C PRO A 99 14.26 -7.08 -10.83
N SER A 100 14.02 -6.23 -11.84
CA SER A 100 13.06 -6.56 -12.88
C SER A 100 13.59 -7.68 -13.78
N LEU A 101 12.70 -8.61 -14.14
CA LEU A 101 12.99 -9.70 -15.09
C LEU A 101 12.90 -9.23 -16.56
N LYS A 102 12.64 -7.94 -16.83
CA LYS A 102 12.47 -7.41 -18.18
C LYS A 102 13.84 -7.21 -18.86
N PRO A 103 14.11 -7.91 -19.98
CA PRO A 103 15.44 -7.90 -20.60
C PRO A 103 15.85 -6.56 -21.23
N TYR A 104 14.91 -5.64 -21.44
CA TYR A 104 15.14 -4.36 -22.11
C TYR A 104 15.41 -3.18 -21.17
N ASP A 105 15.21 -3.35 -19.86
CA ASP A 105 15.49 -2.30 -18.86
C ASP A 105 16.01 -2.93 -17.55
N PRO A 106 17.29 -3.32 -17.53
CA PRO A 106 17.90 -3.99 -16.37
C PRO A 106 18.10 -3.05 -15.16
N LEU A 107 17.87 -1.74 -15.30
CA LEU A 107 17.92 -0.77 -14.20
C LEU A 107 16.56 -0.59 -13.52
N ARG A 108 15.49 -1.04 -14.18
CA ARG A 108 14.15 -1.00 -13.60
C ARG A 108 14.04 -2.01 -12.46
N HIS A 109 13.51 -1.53 -11.35
CA HIS A 109 13.14 -2.36 -10.22
C HIS A 109 11.63 -2.42 -10.15
N ASP A 110 11.10 -3.61 -9.90
CA ASP A 110 9.68 -3.79 -9.66
C ASP A 110 9.41 -3.66 -8.16
N GLU A 111 8.25 -3.10 -7.84
CA GLU A 111 7.87 -2.79 -6.47
C GLU A 111 6.86 -3.80 -5.93
N ALA A 112 6.98 -4.13 -4.64
CA ALA A 112 6.12 -5.10 -3.98
C ALA A 112 5.86 -4.72 -2.52
N ILE A 113 4.64 -5.00 -2.05
CA ILE A 113 4.36 -5.03 -0.62
C ILE A 113 4.85 -6.37 -0.04
N VAL A 114 5.23 -6.35 1.23
CA VAL A 114 5.77 -7.53 1.94
C VAL A 114 4.77 -7.99 3.01
N PRO A 115 3.89 -8.96 2.75
CA PRO A 115 3.02 -9.56 3.76
C PRO A 115 3.79 -10.17 4.94
N CYS A 116 3.11 -10.50 6.04
CA CYS A 116 3.78 -10.97 7.28
C CYS A 116 4.52 -12.30 7.11
N ASP A 117 4.17 -13.09 6.09
CA ASP A 117 4.84 -14.34 5.70
C ASP A 117 5.87 -14.15 4.57
N PHE A 118 6.19 -12.90 4.21
CA PHE A 118 7.11 -12.53 3.13
C PHE A 118 6.70 -12.99 1.72
N ASN A 119 5.48 -13.51 1.54
CA ASN A 119 4.94 -13.88 0.24
C ASN A 119 4.56 -12.63 -0.56
N LEU A 120 5.54 -12.10 -1.30
CA LEU A 120 5.46 -10.80 -1.97
C LEU A 120 4.22 -10.67 -2.86
N ILE A 121 3.60 -9.48 -2.83
CA ILE A 121 2.52 -9.09 -3.75
C ILE A 121 3.03 -7.90 -4.56
N THR A 122 3.05 -8.06 -5.88
CA THR A 122 3.76 -7.16 -6.80
C THR A 122 2.82 -6.26 -7.58
N ASP A 123 3.39 -5.30 -8.29
CA ASP A 123 2.71 -4.45 -9.29
C ASP A 123 1.81 -5.24 -10.26
N VAL A 124 2.22 -6.44 -10.67
CA VAL A 124 1.46 -7.30 -11.59
C VAL A 124 0.16 -7.79 -10.95
N ASP A 125 0.18 -8.13 -9.66
CA ASP A 125 -1.02 -8.59 -8.95
C ASP A 125 -2.05 -7.46 -8.82
N PHE A 126 -1.60 -6.25 -8.45
CA PHE A 126 -2.48 -5.08 -8.36
C PHE A 126 -3.02 -4.65 -9.72
N ARG A 127 -2.20 -4.65 -10.77
CA ARG A 127 -2.67 -4.37 -12.14
C ARG A 127 -3.73 -5.38 -12.58
N HIS A 128 -3.56 -6.66 -12.27
CA HIS A 128 -4.55 -7.69 -12.57
C HIS A 128 -5.89 -7.44 -11.86
N LEU A 129 -5.87 -6.98 -10.60
CA LEU A 129 -7.07 -6.59 -9.86
C LEU A 129 -7.77 -5.38 -10.50
N VAL A 130 -7.03 -4.31 -10.78
CA VAL A 130 -7.57 -3.08 -11.40
C VAL A 130 -8.21 -3.39 -12.76
N ASN A 131 -7.58 -4.23 -13.58
CA ASN A 131 -8.09 -4.63 -14.89
C ASN A 131 -9.44 -5.37 -14.86
N ARG A 132 -9.83 -5.94 -13.72
CA ARG A 132 -11.08 -6.67 -13.52
C ARG A 132 -12.24 -5.80 -13.02
N LEU A 133 -11.97 -4.55 -12.65
CA LEU A 133 -13.00 -3.66 -12.11
C LEU A 133 -14.12 -3.40 -13.14
N PRO A 134 -15.39 -3.40 -12.71
CA PRO A 134 -16.50 -3.01 -13.56
C PRO A 134 -16.38 -1.51 -13.92
N LYS A 135 -16.87 -1.15 -15.11
CA LYS A 135 -16.84 0.24 -15.55
C LYS A 135 -17.63 1.12 -14.58
N GLY A 136 -17.01 2.20 -14.12
CA GLY A 136 -17.62 3.17 -13.22
C GLY A 136 -17.46 2.84 -11.73
N ALA A 137 -16.92 1.68 -11.36
CA ALA A 137 -16.41 1.49 -10.00
C ALA A 137 -15.06 2.18 -9.84
N SER A 138 -14.76 2.65 -8.63
CA SER A 138 -13.45 3.21 -8.28
C SER A 138 -12.71 2.29 -7.32
N PHE A 139 -11.38 2.22 -7.46
CA PHE A 139 -10.54 1.49 -6.52
C PHE A 139 -9.38 2.37 -6.05
N THR A 140 -9.47 2.81 -4.80
CA THR A 140 -8.45 3.65 -4.15
C THR A 140 -7.52 2.80 -3.29
N ILE A 141 -6.22 2.86 -3.57
CA ILE A 141 -5.15 2.22 -2.82
C ILE A 141 -4.39 3.29 -2.03
N LEU A 142 -4.40 3.20 -0.71
CA LEU A 142 -3.53 3.96 0.18
C LEU A 142 -2.38 3.04 0.62
N SER A 143 -1.16 3.29 0.15
CA SER A 143 0.01 2.49 0.50
C SER A 143 0.98 3.30 1.35
N ASP A 144 1.02 3.01 2.65
CA ASP A 144 1.99 3.56 3.59
C ASP A 144 3.16 2.58 3.78
N SER A 145 3.97 2.47 2.73
CA SER A 145 5.17 1.64 2.65
C SER A 145 6.20 2.29 1.73
N CYS A 146 7.50 2.03 1.97
CA CYS A 146 8.54 2.40 1.00
C CYS A 146 8.32 1.63 -0.31
N HIS A 147 8.71 2.22 -1.44
CA HIS A 147 8.62 1.56 -2.75
C HIS A 147 7.20 1.09 -3.09
N SER A 148 6.24 2.02 -3.05
CA SER A 148 4.87 1.75 -3.46
C SER A 148 4.40 2.56 -4.68
N GLY A 149 5.26 3.42 -5.25
CA GLY A 149 4.93 4.27 -6.41
C GLY A 149 4.72 3.51 -7.72
N GLY A 150 5.25 2.30 -7.83
CA GLY A 150 5.12 1.40 -8.98
C GLY A 150 3.99 0.36 -8.86
N LEU A 151 3.22 0.36 -7.77
CA LEU A 151 2.16 -0.64 -7.56
C LEU A 151 1.04 -0.56 -8.61
N ILE A 152 0.80 0.63 -9.18
CA ILE A 152 -0.04 0.81 -10.36
C ILE A 152 0.84 1.41 -11.48
N ASP A 153 1.57 0.55 -12.19
CA ASP A 153 2.38 0.94 -13.36
C ASP A 153 1.53 1.57 -14.47
N LYS A 154 2.08 2.61 -15.12
CA LYS A 154 1.51 3.41 -16.22
C LYS A 154 0.43 4.45 -15.85
N GLU A 155 0.07 4.64 -14.58
CA GLU A 155 -0.74 5.81 -14.19
C GLU A 155 0.09 7.09 -14.16
N LYS A 156 -0.49 8.21 -14.62
CA LYS A 156 0.19 9.50 -14.63
C LYS A 156 0.48 9.93 -13.19
N GLU A 157 1.72 10.29 -12.90
CA GLU A 157 2.08 10.92 -11.64
C GLU A 157 1.48 12.34 -11.61
N GLN A 158 0.38 12.50 -10.89
CA GLN A 158 -0.36 13.77 -10.78
C GLN A 158 0.33 14.74 -9.84
N ILE A 159 1.01 14.18 -8.83
CA ILE A 159 1.77 14.92 -7.85
C ILE A 159 3.11 14.21 -7.66
N GLY A 160 4.14 14.72 -8.32
CA GLY A 160 5.54 14.33 -8.16
C GLY A 160 6.42 15.47 -7.63
N PRO A 161 7.75 15.34 -7.60
CA PRO A 161 8.62 16.42 -7.14
C PRO A 161 8.45 17.66 -8.03
N SER A 162 8.09 18.78 -7.41
CA SER A 162 8.38 20.10 -8.00
C SER A 162 9.87 20.34 -7.78
N SER A 163 10.63 20.59 -8.85
CA SER A 163 12.03 20.97 -8.77
C SER A 163 12.16 22.23 -7.90
N ALA A 164 12.55 22.08 -6.64
CA ALA A 164 12.82 23.20 -5.76
C ALA A 164 13.98 22.84 -4.82
N ASN A 165 14.98 23.72 -4.85
CA ASN A 165 16.26 23.58 -4.16
C ASN A 165 16.09 23.32 -2.66
N VAL A 166 16.91 22.40 -2.16
CA VAL A 166 17.07 22.08 -0.74
C VAL A 166 17.74 23.28 -0.05
N GLU A 167 16.97 23.99 0.78
CA GLU A 167 17.54 24.87 1.81
C GLU A 167 17.48 24.13 3.15
N THR A 168 18.66 23.83 3.70
CA THR A 168 18.84 23.24 5.02
C THR A 168 18.61 24.29 6.10
N GLY A 169 17.49 24.20 6.81
CA GLY A 169 17.23 24.91 8.06
C GLY A 169 17.11 23.92 9.22
N GLY A 170 18.02 23.97 10.18
CA GLY A 170 17.98 23.10 11.36
C GLY A 170 17.13 23.65 12.50
N THR A 171 16.49 22.79 13.30
CA THR A 171 16.35 22.95 14.77
C THR A 171 15.69 21.76 15.48
N THR A 172 16.11 21.57 16.75
CA THR A 172 15.46 20.90 17.90
C THR A 172 15.15 19.40 17.82
N THR A 173 16.03 18.62 18.44
CA THR A 173 15.94 17.18 18.70
C THR A 173 14.90 16.83 19.77
N THR A 174 13.70 16.50 19.32
CA THR A 174 12.87 15.51 20.04
C THR A 174 13.38 14.14 19.59
N THR A 175 13.84 13.28 20.51
CA THR A 175 14.36 11.94 20.17
C THR A 175 13.20 11.04 19.73
N LEU A 176 12.81 11.13 18.46
CA LEU A 176 11.88 10.21 17.82
C LEU A 176 12.69 9.07 17.19
N SER A 177 12.32 7.82 17.45
CA SER A 177 12.88 6.66 16.75
C SER A 177 12.16 6.49 15.42
N PHE A 178 12.90 6.61 14.32
CA PHE A 178 12.42 6.40 12.96
C PHE A 178 12.81 5.00 12.49
N ARG A 179 11.84 4.19 12.06
CA ARG A 179 12.11 2.93 11.35
C ARG A 179 11.63 3.04 9.90
N PRO A 180 12.51 2.79 8.92
CA PRO A 180 12.11 2.82 7.53
C PRO A 180 11.20 1.64 7.21
N LYS A 181 10.08 1.86 6.52
CA LYS A 181 9.14 0.81 6.09
C LYS A 181 9.63 0.08 4.84
N ILE A 182 10.88 -0.39 4.86
CA ILE A 182 11.57 -1.11 3.78
C ILE A 182 12.17 -2.43 4.30
N ILE A 183 12.07 -3.50 3.49
CA ILE A 183 12.96 -4.67 3.65
C ILE A 183 13.86 -4.74 2.41
N PRO A 184 15.20 -4.67 2.58
CA PRO A 184 16.13 -4.80 1.46
C PRO A 184 15.97 -6.14 0.72
N PHE A 185 16.12 -6.11 -0.61
CA PHE A 185 16.00 -7.31 -1.44
C PHE A 185 16.93 -8.44 -1.00
N GLU A 186 18.16 -8.09 -0.64
CA GLU A 186 19.19 -9.05 -0.22
C GLU A 186 18.79 -9.76 1.08
N SER A 187 18.08 -9.06 1.97
CA SER A 187 17.56 -9.65 3.22
C SER A 187 16.45 -10.66 2.93
N LEU A 188 15.57 -10.37 1.97
CA LEU A 188 14.55 -11.32 1.50
C LEU A 188 15.19 -12.54 0.85
N LEU A 189 16.14 -12.32 -0.06
CA LEU A 189 16.84 -13.39 -0.75
C LEU A 189 17.55 -14.31 0.25
N GLN A 190 18.31 -13.75 1.20
CA GLN A 190 18.97 -14.51 2.25
C GLN A 190 17.99 -15.32 3.10
N HIS A 191 16.86 -14.71 3.49
CA HIS A 191 15.81 -15.40 4.24
C HIS A 191 15.30 -16.64 3.47
N PHE A 192 14.94 -16.48 2.21
CA PHE A 192 14.42 -17.58 1.40
C PHE A 192 15.47 -18.62 1.00
N THR A 193 16.72 -18.23 0.76
CA THR A 193 17.83 -19.16 0.56
C THR A 193 18.00 -20.04 1.79
N SER A 194 17.91 -19.47 3.00
CA SER A 194 17.99 -20.24 4.25
C SER A 194 16.81 -21.20 4.46
N LEU A 195 15.62 -20.81 4.01
CA LEU A 195 14.39 -21.59 4.18
C LEU A 195 14.32 -22.77 3.19
N THR A 196 14.66 -22.52 1.93
CA THR A 196 14.51 -23.50 0.84
C THR A 196 15.76 -24.36 0.62
N ASN A 197 16.93 -23.92 1.09
CA ASN A 197 18.24 -24.52 0.78
C ASN A 197 18.58 -24.59 -0.72
N ILE A 198 17.96 -23.74 -1.56
CA ILE A 198 18.26 -23.64 -2.99
C ILE A 198 19.34 -22.56 -3.21
N ASN A 199 20.39 -22.89 -3.97
CA ASN A 199 21.46 -21.93 -4.30
C ASN A 199 21.14 -21.18 -5.60
N THR A 200 20.30 -20.16 -5.52
CA THR A 200 19.93 -19.30 -6.67
C THR A 200 19.79 -17.84 -6.22
N LEU A 201 19.99 -16.90 -7.15
CA LEU A 201 19.68 -15.48 -6.96
C LEU A 201 18.29 -15.11 -7.46
N ASP A 202 17.58 -16.05 -8.10
CA ASP A 202 16.21 -15.86 -8.54
C ASP A 202 15.24 -16.02 -7.38
N ILE A 203 14.74 -14.90 -6.87
CA ILE A 203 13.71 -14.86 -5.82
C ILE A 203 12.42 -15.57 -6.26
N GLY A 204 12.11 -15.59 -7.56
CA GLY A 204 10.92 -16.25 -8.10
C GLY A 204 10.94 -17.75 -7.84
N THR A 205 12.07 -18.41 -8.09
CA THR A 205 12.30 -19.82 -7.75
C THR A 205 12.00 -20.10 -6.27
N HIS A 206 12.52 -19.27 -5.37
CA HIS A 206 12.29 -19.43 -3.93
C HIS A 206 10.82 -19.26 -3.53
N LEU A 207 10.15 -18.22 -4.06
CA LEU A 207 8.76 -17.93 -3.76
C LEU A 207 7.83 -19.00 -4.32
N LEU A 208 8.12 -19.55 -5.50
CA LEU A 208 7.38 -20.67 -6.07
C LEU A 208 7.59 -21.96 -5.28
N GLU A 209 8.81 -22.26 -4.83
CA GLU A 209 9.07 -23.43 -3.98
C GLU A 209 8.30 -23.33 -2.65
N THR A 210 8.28 -22.13 -2.05
CA THR A 210 7.68 -21.92 -0.73
C THR A 210 6.16 -21.82 -0.78
N PHE A 211 5.60 -21.10 -1.75
CA PHE A 211 4.18 -20.75 -1.80
C PHE A 211 3.44 -21.37 -2.99
N GLY A 212 4.12 -21.95 -3.97
CA GLY A 212 3.53 -22.59 -5.13
C GLY A 212 2.51 -21.70 -5.84
N ALA A 213 1.27 -22.18 -5.91
CA ALA A 213 0.17 -21.45 -6.52
C ALA A 213 -0.18 -20.13 -5.79
N ASN A 214 0.19 -20.01 -4.53
CA ASN A 214 -0.05 -18.81 -3.73
C ASN A 214 1.05 -17.76 -3.88
N ALA A 215 2.09 -17.98 -4.67
CA ALA A 215 3.05 -16.92 -5.04
C ALA A 215 2.40 -15.84 -5.92
N SER A 216 3.03 -14.66 -6.02
CA SER A 216 2.62 -13.59 -6.93
C SER A 216 2.49 -14.08 -8.38
N LEU A 217 1.53 -13.51 -9.13
CA LEU A 217 1.38 -13.74 -10.57
C LEU A 217 2.68 -13.44 -11.34
N LYS A 218 3.50 -12.50 -10.85
CA LYS A 218 4.79 -12.15 -11.47
C LYS A 218 5.76 -13.32 -11.56
N PHE A 219 5.74 -14.24 -10.60
CA PHE A 219 6.64 -15.39 -10.62
C PHE A 219 6.01 -16.60 -11.28
N ARG A 220 4.68 -16.63 -11.38
CA ARG A 220 3.94 -17.76 -11.97
C ARG A 220 3.73 -17.67 -13.47
N LEU A 221 3.67 -16.46 -14.03
CA LEU A 221 3.38 -16.24 -15.44
C LEU A 221 4.67 -16.17 -16.27
N PRO A 222 4.72 -16.80 -17.46
CA PRO A 222 5.82 -16.62 -18.39
C PRO A 222 5.98 -15.13 -18.76
N SER A 223 7.22 -14.68 -18.98
CA SER A 223 7.53 -13.26 -19.23
C SER A 223 6.76 -12.61 -20.40
N PHE A 224 6.28 -13.42 -21.35
CA PHE A 224 5.46 -12.96 -22.49
C PHE A 224 3.99 -12.67 -22.11
N ASP A 225 3.47 -13.28 -21.05
CA ASP A 225 2.07 -13.05 -20.61
C ASP A 225 1.90 -11.74 -19.83
N PHE A 226 2.99 -11.02 -19.50
CA PHE A 226 2.88 -9.68 -18.93
C PHE A 226 2.25 -8.67 -19.89
N GLU A 227 2.37 -8.90 -21.20
CA GLU A 227 1.67 -8.12 -22.24
C GLU A 227 0.16 -8.40 -22.24
N LEU A 228 -0.29 -9.57 -21.79
CA LEU A 228 -1.73 -9.88 -21.65
C LEU A 228 -2.37 -9.21 -20.41
N VAL A 229 -1.53 -8.78 -19.46
CA VAL A 229 -1.88 -7.98 -18.27
C VAL A 229 -1.68 -6.48 -18.54
N GLU A 230 -1.32 -6.07 -19.77
CA GLU A 230 -1.37 -4.68 -20.21
C GLU A 230 -2.72 -4.04 -19.84
N PRO A 231 -2.75 -2.78 -19.37
CA PRO A 231 -3.98 -2.13 -18.95
C PRO A 231 -5.00 -2.18 -20.09
N ARG A 232 -6.10 -2.91 -19.88
CA ARG A 232 -7.15 -3.00 -20.90
C ARG A 232 -8.03 -1.75 -20.93
N LYS A 233 -7.92 -0.88 -19.90
CA LYS A 233 -8.70 0.35 -19.69
C LYS A 233 -7.90 1.34 -18.83
N SER A 234 -8.12 2.63 -19.04
CA SER A 234 -7.42 3.73 -18.34
C SER A 234 -8.09 4.21 -17.03
N ASP A 235 -9.20 3.63 -16.55
CA ASP A 235 -10.13 4.46 -15.76
C ASP A 235 -10.44 3.99 -14.30
N GLY A 236 -9.76 2.99 -13.75
CA GLY A 236 -10.24 2.32 -12.51
C GLY A 236 -9.45 2.55 -11.22
N GLY A 237 -8.13 2.71 -11.32
CA GLY A 237 -7.22 2.70 -10.17
C GLY A 237 -6.82 4.10 -9.71
N ILE A 238 -6.82 4.32 -8.39
CA ILE A 238 -6.32 5.53 -7.75
C ILE A 238 -5.30 5.11 -6.70
N LEU A 239 -4.02 5.42 -6.88
CA LEU A 239 -2.98 5.06 -5.91
C LEU A 239 -2.41 6.29 -5.22
N LEU A 240 -2.49 6.29 -3.90
CA LEU A 240 -1.86 7.24 -2.99
C LEU A 240 -0.68 6.51 -2.32
N SER A 241 0.55 6.84 -2.73
CA SER A 241 1.79 6.27 -2.20
C SER A 241 2.38 7.17 -1.13
N GLY A 242 2.89 6.59 -0.04
CA GLY A 242 3.47 7.36 1.08
C GLY A 242 4.82 8.00 0.82
N CYS A 243 5.49 7.64 -0.26
CA CYS A 243 6.76 8.25 -0.69
C CYS A 243 6.91 8.18 -2.21
N GLN A 244 7.81 9.02 -2.72
CA GLN A 244 8.36 8.84 -4.05
C GLN A 244 9.09 7.50 -4.14
N ALA A 245 9.25 6.96 -5.35
CA ALA A 245 9.96 5.71 -5.58
C ALA A 245 11.34 5.70 -4.86
N ASN A 246 12.04 6.84 -4.85
CA ASN A 246 13.39 6.99 -4.30
C ASN A 246 13.45 7.52 -2.85
N GLU A 247 12.31 7.59 -2.15
CA GLU A 247 12.22 8.07 -0.76
C GLU A 247 11.73 6.97 0.19
N THR A 248 11.86 7.23 1.50
CA THR A 248 11.58 6.27 2.57
C THR A 248 10.34 6.70 3.37
N SER A 249 9.33 5.83 3.50
CA SER A 249 8.22 5.99 4.46
C SER A 249 8.67 5.64 5.88
N ALA A 250 8.07 6.33 6.85
CA ALA A 250 8.40 6.25 8.27
C ALA A 250 7.36 5.48 9.10
N ASP A 251 7.83 4.53 9.92
CA ASP A 251 7.13 4.12 11.14
C ASP A 251 7.69 4.92 12.32
N MET A 252 6.79 5.61 13.03
CA MET A 252 7.13 6.51 14.14
C MET A 252 6.78 5.88 15.47
N SER A 253 7.76 5.79 16.35
CA SER A 253 7.55 5.38 17.75
C SER A 253 7.93 6.53 18.68
N PRO A 254 6.95 7.31 19.18
CA PRO A 254 7.23 8.37 20.14
C PRO A 254 7.69 7.79 21.49
N ASN A 255 8.74 8.37 22.07
CA ASN A 255 9.35 7.91 23.33
C ASN A 255 8.53 8.20 24.61
N MET A 256 7.26 8.58 24.49
CA MET A 256 6.38 8.81 25.65
C MET A 256 5.48 7.58 25.86
N GLU A 257 5.41 7.07 27.09
CA GLU A 257 4.71 5.82 27.47
C GLU A 257 3.23 5.73 27.01
N GLU A 258 2.60 6.87 26.71
CA GLU A 258 1.19 6.93 26.26
C GLU A 258 1.01 7.17 24.76
N ALA A 259 2.07 7.50 24.02
CA ALA A 259 1.98 7.86 22.62
C ALA A 259 2.09 6.61 21.73
N LYS A 260 1.02 6.33 20.97
CA LYS A 260 0.97 5.16 20.08
C LYS A 260 1.84 5.39 18.84
N ALA A 261 2.52 4.34 18.40
CA ALA A 261 3.25 4.36 17.14
C ALA A 261 2.31 4.53 15.93
N TYR A 262 2.79 5.16 14.86
CA TYR A 262 2.00 5.44 13.66
C TYR A 262 2.87 5.53 12.39
N GLY A 263 2.28 5.21 11.24
CA GLY A 263 2.85 5.52 9.94
C GLY A 263 2.70 7.00 9.62
N ALA A 264 3.79 7.66 9.25
CA ALA A 264 3.77 9.11 9.07
C ALA A 264 2.78 9.54 7.97
N PHE A 265 2.71 8.81 6.84
CA PHE A 265 1.76 9.15 5.77
C PHE A 265 0.31 8.86 6.16
N SER A 266 0.02 7.69 6.72
CA SER A 266 -1.33 7.34 7.18
C SER A 266 -1.83 8.34 8.21
N ASN A 267 -1.00 8.73 9.17
CA ASN A 267 -1.34 9.74 10.17
C ASN A 267 -1.59 11.12 9.54
N ALA A 268 -0.76 11.54 8.57
CA ALA A 268 -0.98 12.79 7.85
C ALA A 268 -2.34 12.81 7.13
N VAL A 269 -2.71 11.72 6.45
CA VAL A 269 -4.04 11.58 5.84
C VAL A 269 -5.15 11.67 6.89
N GLN A 270 -5.01 10.98 8.03
CA GLN A 270 -5.99 11.08 9.12
C GLN A 270 -6.17 12.52 9.63
N MET A 271 -5.07 13.27 9.79
CA MET A 271 -5.09 14.67 10.22
C MET A 271 -5.80 15.57 9.20
N VAL A 272 -5.43 15.46 7.93
CA VAL A 272 -6.08 16.21 6.83
C VAL A 272 -7.57 15.96 6.82
N LEU A 273 -7.97 14.70 6.92
CA LEU A 273 -9.37 14.33 6.97
C LEU A 273 -10.04 14.95 8.21
N LYS A 274 -9.48 14.81 9.41
CA LYS A 274 -10.07 15.37 10.63
C LYS A 274 -10.26 16.88 10.55
N GLU A 275 -9.28 17.62 10.03
CA GLU A 275 -9.33 19.08 9.87
C GLU A 275 -10.41 19.52 8.87
N HIS A 276 -10.60 18.75 7.79
CA HIS A 276 -11.57 19.04 6.74
C HIS A 276 -12.84 18.20 6.88
N SER A 277 -13.34 18.01 8.11
CA SER A 277 -14.47 17.10 8.40
C SER A 277 -15.79 17.49 7.72
N SER A 278 -16.00 18.76 7.39
CA SER A 278 -17.20 19.29 6.74
C SER A 278 -17.06 19.49 5.22
N GLN A 279 -15.87 19.22 4.66
CA GLN A 279 -15.57 19.45 3.25
C GLN A 279 -15.32 18.13 2.53
N THR A 280 -15.74 18.09 1.26
CA THR A 280 -15.34 17.01 0.35
C THR A 280 -14.03 17.42 -0.31
N LEU A 281 -12.97 16.64 -0.07
CA LEU A 281 -11.66 16.86 -0.68
C LEU A 281 -11.53 15.99 -1.93
N SER A 282 -10.82 16.48 -2.95
CA SER A 282 -10.40 15.63 -4.06
C SER A 282 -9.21 14.74 -3.68
N ASN A 283 -8.96 13.68 -4.45
CA ASN A 283 -7.79 12.82 -4.26
C ASN A 283 -6.48 13.64 -4.27
N LYS A 284 -6.38 14.60 -5.19
CA LYS A 284 -5.26 15.54 -5.28
C LYS A 284 -5.12 16.41 -4.03
N GLN A 285 -6.22 16.96 -3.53
CA GLN A 285 -6.21 17.79 -2.32
C GLN A 285 -5.75 17.00 -1.09
N VAL A 286 -6.22 15.76 -0.91
CA VAL A 286 -5.79 14.91 0.20
C VAL A 286 -4.27 14.74 0.22
N VAL A 287 -3.67 14.42 -0.93
CA VAL A 287 -2.21 14.24 -1.04
C VAL A 287 -1.44 15.56 -0.87
N MET A 288 -1.94 16.67 -1.43
CA MET A 288 -1.30 17.98 -1.28
C MET A 288 -1.31 18.47 0.16
N GLU A 289 -2.44 18.35 0.87
CA GLU A 289 -2.52 18.71 2.29
C GLU A 289 -1.68 17.75 3.15
N ALA A 290 -1.65 16.45 2.83
CA ALA A 290 -0.81 15.50 3.54
C ALA A 290 0.69 15.85 3.43
N ARG A 291 1.16 16.27 2.24
CA ARG A 291 2.53 16.80 2.06
C ARG A 291 2.82 18.01 2.96
N LYS A 292 1.84 18.92 3.12
CA LYS A 292 2.00 20.08 4.02
C LYS A 292 2.12 19.64 5.48
N VAL A 293 1.23 18.75 5.94
CA VAL A 293 1.27 18.20 7.31
C VAL A 293 2.62 17.56 7.59
N LEU A 294 3.12 16.74 6.66
CA LEU A 294 4.40 16.06 6.79
C LEU A 294 5.58 17.02 6.85
N LYS A 295 5.60 18.03 5.98
CA LYS A 295 6.62 19.08 6.00
C LYS A 295 6.62 19.85 7.33
N THR A 296 5.44 20.19 7.85
CA THR A 296 5.30 20.87 9.16
C THR A 296 5.79 20.01 10.31
N GLN A 297 5.65 18.69 10.21
CA GLN A 297 6.15 17.73 11.20
C GLN A 297 7.63 17.35 11.01
N GLY A 298 8.31 17.90 10.00
CA GLY A 298 9.73 17.66 9.74
C GLY A 298 10.03 16.33 9.06
N PHE A 299 9.07 15.74 8.35
CA PHE A 299 9.31 14.55 7.53
C PHE A 299 9.81 14.92 6.13
N ASP A 300 10.82 14.20 5.66
CA ASP A 300 11.38 14.35 4.31
C ASP A 300 10.58 13.57 3.23
N GLN A 301 9.55 12.82 3.62
CA GLN A 301 8.77 12.01 2.69
C GLN A 301 7.78 12.86 1.88
N HIS A 302 7.67 12.59 0.59
CA HIS A 302 6.74 13.25 -0.32
C HIS A 302 5.75 12.24 -0.90
N PRO A 303 4.55 12.11 -0.31
CA PRO A 303 3.52 11.22 -0.85
C PRO A 303 3.16 11.55 -2.30
N CYS A 304 2.92 10.54 -3.13
CA CYS A 304 2.58 10.71 -4.54
C CYS A 304 1.15 10.25 -4.84
N LEU A 305 0.58 10.81 -5.91
CA LEU A 305 -0.72 10.42 -6.46
C LEU A 305 -0.53 9.90 -7.89
N TYR A 306 -0.99 8.68 -8.14
CA TYR A 306 -0.97 8.03 -9.44
C TYR A 306 -2.40 7.69 -9.84
N CYS A 307 -2.92 8.41 -10.83
CA CYS A 307 -4.23 8.19 -11.43
C CYS A 307 -4.39 9.04 -12.70
N THR A 308 -5.52 8.91 -13.39
CA THR A 308 -5.92 9.83 -14.47
C THR A 308 -6.16 11.26 -13.95
N ASP A 309 -6.21 12.22 -14.88
CA ASP A 309 -6.52 13.61 -14.56
C ASP A 309 -7.91 13.74 -13.94
N GLU A 310 -8.90 13.00 -14.46
CA GLU A 310 -10.27 12.99 -13.93
C GLU A 310 -10.32 12.45 -12.49
N ASN A 311 -9.59 11.36 -12.22
CA ASN A 311 -9.53 10.76 -10.89
C ASN A 311 -8.76 11.64 -9.89
N ALA A 312 -7.82 12.47 -10.35
CA ALA A 312 -7.09 13.40 -9.48
C ALA A 312 -8.04 14.44 -8.86
N ASP A 313 -8.96 14.97 -9.67
CA ASP A 313 -9.91 16.00 -9.27
C ASP A 313 -11.23 15.43 -8.72
N ALA A 314 -11.45 14.11 -8.86
CA ALA A 314 -12.57 13.41 -8.24
C ALA A 314 -12.49 13.43 -6.70
N ALA A 315 -13.66 13.34 -6.06
CA ALA A 315 -13.78 13.28 -4.60
C ALA A 315 -13.08 12.04 -4.02
N PHE A 316 -12.38 12.23 -2.90
CA PHE A 316 -11.82 11.14 -2.11
C PHE A 316 -12.92 10.47 -1.28
N LEU A 317 -13.38 9.30 -1.74
CA LEU A 317 -14.33 8.35 -1.12
C LEU A 317 -15.78 8.83 -0.81
#